data_AF-A0A7R7AKA6-F1
#
_entry.id   AF-A0A7R7AKA6-F1
#
_cell.length_a   1.000
_cell.length_b   1.000
_cell.length_c   1.000
_cell.angle_alpha   90.00
_cell.angle_beta   90.00
_cell.angle_gamma   90.00
#
_symmetry.space_group_name_H-M   'P 1'
#
loop_
_entity.id
_entity.type
_entity.pdbx_description
1 polymer ?
#
loop_
_entity_poly.entity_id
_entity_poly.type
_entity_poly.pdbx_seq_one_letter_code
_entity_poly.pdbx_strand_id
1 'polypeptide(L)'
;MYAFRDFSNVFVWLLTVRITIFWFPNLYWWEMPWYVVVVITDPYLRMWRGLFPGVFGLDLSTILAFMFVQYLQGVIERGIISTLDVLAGMMSLSL
;
A
#
# COMPACT_ATOMS: atom_id res chain seq x y z
N MET A 1 2.38 6.16 16.44
CA MET A 1 1.99 6.81 15.17
C MET A 1 3.03 6.61 14.08
N TYR A 2 4.30 6.98 14.32
CA TYR A 2 5.40 6.75 13.38
C TYR A 2 5.56 5.29 12.94
N ALA A 3 5.54 4.34 13.90
CA ALA A 3 5.66 2.91 13.58
C ALA A 3 4.61 2.39 12.57
N PHE A 4 3.35 2.86 12.66
CA PHE A 4 2.29 2.44 11.73
C PHE A 4 2.52 3.02 10.33
N ARG A 5 2.90 4.30 10.25
CA ARG A 5 3.25 4.95 8.98
C ARG A 5 4.43 4.24 8.32
N ASP A 6 5.47 3.98 9.09
CA ASP A 6 6.70 3.37 8.58
C ASP A 6 6.45 1.92 8.13
N PHE A 7 5.66 1.15 8.88
CA PHE A 7 5.19 -0.18 8.46
C PHE A 7 4.42 -0.13 7.14
N SER A 8 3.45 0.79 7.05
CA SER A 8 2.61 0.94 5.86
C SER A 8 3.43 1.37 4.63
N ASN A 9 4.43 2.22 4.82
CA ASN A 9 5.37 2.62 3.77
C ASN A 9 6.21 1.45 3.26
N VAL A 10 6.78 0.64 4.15
CA VAL A 10 7.50 -0.59 3.75
C VAL A 10 6.59 -1.50 2.94
N PHE A 11 5.32 -1.62 3.34
CA PHE A 11 4.35 -2.44 2.65
C PHE A 11 4.01 -1.92 1.25
N VAL A 12 3.86 -0.60 1.09
CA VAL A 12 3.72 0.06 -0.21
C VAL A 12 4.92 -0.22 -1.10
N TRP A 13 6.15 -0.12 -0.57
CA TRP A 13 7.37 -0.47 -1.32
C TRP A 13 7.38 -1.93 -1.78
N LEU A 14 6.98 -2.87 -0.93
CA LEU A 14 6.87 -4.29 -1.30
C LEU A 14 5.84 -4.52 -2.41
N LEU A 15 4.69 -3.86 -2.35
CA LEU A 15 3.68 -3.93 -3.40
C LEU A 15 4.15 -3.28 -4.70
N THR A 16 4.88 -2.18 -4.63
CA THR A 16 5.53 -1.56 -5.81
C THR A 16 6.46 -2.57 -6.48
N VAL A 17 7.36 -3.18 -5.69
CA VAL A 17 8.26 -4.23 -6.20
C VAL A 17 7.47 -5.40 -6.80
N ARG A 18 6.40 -5.84 -6.15
CA ARG A 18 5.54 -6.92 -6.66
C ARG A 18 4.90 -6.56 -8.00
N ILE A 19 4.36 -5.35 -8.14
CA ILE A 19 3.81 -4.86 -9.42
C ILE A 19 4.92 -4.84 -10.46
N THR A 20 6.08 -4.24 -10.16
CA THR A 20 7.21 -4.13 -11.10
C THR A 20 7.69 -5.50 -11.57
N ILE A 21 7.83 -6.49 -10.68
CA ILE A 21 8.26 -7.84 -11.04
C ILE A 21 7.22 -8.53 -11.95
N PHE A 22 5.93 -8.31 -11.71
CA PHE A 22 4.85 -8.82 -12.56
C PHE A 22 4.93 -8.31 -14.02
N TRP A 23 5.54 -7.15 -14.26
CA TRP A 23 5.79 -6.64 -15.61
C TRP A 23 6.93 -7.35 -16.35
N PHE A 24 7.72 -8.20 -15.68
CA PHE A 24 8.81 -8.97 -16.28
C PHE A 24 8.39 -10.44 -16.52
N PRO A 25 7.97 -10.82 -17.73
CA PRO A 25 7.42 -12.15 -18.01
C PRO A 25 8.44 -13.30 -17.90
N ASN A 26 9.75 -13.02 -17.99
CA ASN A 26 10.81 -14.02 -17.93
C ASN A 26 11.42 -14.20 -16.53
N LEU A 27 10.84 -13.57 -15.51
CA LEU A 27 11.39 -13.58 -14.16
C LEU A 27 10.71 -14.69 -13.34
N TYR A 28 11.49 -15.57 -12.70
CA TYR A 28 10.96 -16.65 -11.88
C TYR A 28 10.63 -16.15 -10.47
N TRP A 29 9.35 -16.06 -10.13
CA TRP A 29 8.91 -15.43 -8.87
C TRP A 29 9.00 -16.35 -7.66
N TRP A 30 9.13 -17.64 -7.91
CA TRP A 30 9.28 -18.69 -6.90
C TRP A 30 10.74 -18.87 -6.45
N GLU A 31 11.66 -18.15 -7.07
CA GLU A 31 13.08 -18.17 -6.72
C GLU A 31 13.43 -17.03 -5.76
N MET A 32 14.41 -17.26 -4.89
CA MET A 32 14.99 -16.20 -4.08
C MET A 32 15.78 -15.24 -4.99
N PRO A 33 15.72 -13.92 -4.75
CA PRO A 33 15.15 -13.24 -3.58
C PRO A 33 13.66 -12.89 -3.69
N TRP A 34 13.05 -13.04 -4.86
CA TRP A 34 11.72 -12.52 -5.19
C TRP A 34 10.59 -13.19 -4.41
N TYR A 35 10.77 -14.48 -4.10
CA TYR A 35 9.83 -15.24 -3.28
C TYR A 35 9.55 -14.59 -1.92
N VAL A 36 10.52 -13.89 -1.34
CA VAL A 36 10.33 -13.18 -0.06
C VAL A 36 9.23 -12.11 -0.16
N VAL A 37 9.23 -11.34 -1.25
CA VAL A 37 8.19 -10.32 -1.50
C VAL A 37 6.83 -10.97 -1.64
N VAL A 38 6.76 -12.11 -2.35
CA VAL A 38 5.53 -12.87 -2.55
C VAL A 38 4.97 -13.34 -1.21
N VAL A 39 5.79 -14.01 -0.39
CA VAL A 39 5.37 -14.55 0.92
C VAL A 39 4.86 -13.46 1.86
N ILE A 40 5.52 -12.29 1.90
CA ILE A 40 5.11 -11.19 2.78
C ILE A 40 3.80 -10.55 2.32
N THR A 41 3.63 -10.37 1.01
CA THR A 41 2.45 -9.67 0.48
C THR A 41 1.25 -10.59 0.21
N ASP A 42 1.45 -11.92 0.13
CA ASP A 42 0.38 -12.89 -0.18
C ASP A 42 -0.79 -12.88 0.81
N PRO A 43 -0.59 -12.92 2.14
CA PRO A 43 -1.70 -12.92 3.11
C PRO A 43 -2.63 -11.72 2.92
N TYR A 44 -2.06 -10.56 2.59
CA TYR A 44 -2.82 -9.36 2.30
C TYR A 44 -3.55 -9.47 0.95
N LEU A 45 -2.86 -9.88 -0.12
CA LEU A 45 -3.48 -10.00 -1.45
C LEU A 45 -4.60 -11.04 -1.51
N ARG A 46 -4.57 -12.06 -0.66
CA ARG A 46 -5.67 -13.04 -0.53
C ARG A 46 -7.02 -12.39 -0.21
N MET A 47 -7.05 -11.26 0.48
CA MET A 47 -8.28 -10.51 0.76
C MET A 47 -8.88 -9.86 -0.50
N TRP A 48 -8.05 -9.63 -1.51
CA TRP A 48 -8.40 -8.98 -2.76
C TRP A 48 -8.57 -9.99 -3.91
N ARG A 49 -8.20 -11.26 -3.69
CA ARG A 49 -8.37 -12.34 -4.68
C ARG A 49 -9.86 -12.61 -4.89
N GLY A 50 -10.23 -12.82 -6.15
CA GLY A 50 -11.61 -13.11 -6.55
C GLY A 50 -12.52 -11.90 -6.70
N LEU A 51 -12.04 -10.68 -6.41
CA LEU A 51 -12.79 -9.44 -6.70
C LEU A 51 -12.89 -9.15 -8.20
N PHE A 52 -11.89 -9.55 -8.97
CA PHE A 52 -11.84 -9.35 -10.43
C PHE A 52 -11.50 -10.67 -11.11
N PRO A 53 -12.10 -10.97 -12.28
CA PRO A 53 -11.60 -12.02 -13.14
C PRO A 53 -10.14 -11.71 -13.53
N GLY A 54 -9.27 -12.73 -13.54
CA GLY A 54 -7.87 -12.54 -13.93
C GLY A 54 -7.78 -12.04 -15.37
N VAL A 55 -7.27 -10.82 -15.57
CA VAL A 55 -7.12 -10.22 -16.90
C VAL A 55 -5.65 -10.35 -17.32
N PHE A 56 -5.39 -10.94 -18.50
CA PHE A 56 -4.05 -11.16 -19.06
C PHE A 56 -3.07 -11.99 -18.19
N GLY A 57 -3.57 -12.81 -17.26
CA GLY A 57 -2.70 -13.50 -16.29
C GLY A 57 -1.99 -12.56 -15.31
N LEU A 58 -2.32 -11.27 -15.34
CA LEU A 58 -1.82 -10.26 -14.42
C LEU A 58 -2.71 -10.25 -13.17
N ASP A 59 -2.05 -10.18 -12.01
CA ASP A 59 -2.74 -10.13 -10.73
C ASP A 59 -3.20 -8.71 -10.42
N LEU A 60 -4.36 -8.33 -10.97
CA LEU A 60 -5.01 -7.04 -10.73
C LEU A 60 -5.31 -6.79 -9.24
N SER A 61 -5.40 -7.85 -8.44
CA SER A 61 -5.56 -7.72 -7.00
C SER A 61 -4.42 -6.91 -6.38
N THR A 62 -3.19 -7.04 -6.91
CA THR A 62 -2.02 -6.29 -6.43
C THR A 62 -2.16 -4.78 -6.64
N ILE A 63 -2.65 -4.36 -7.82
CA ILE A 63 -2.83 -2.95 -8.15
C ILE A 63 -3.92 -2.33 -7.26
N LEU A 64 -5.04 -3.03 -7.12
CA LEU A 64 -6.15 -2.53 -6.33
C LEU A 64 -5.77 -2.46 -4.83
N ALA A 65 -5.09 -3.47 -4.33
CA ALA A 65 -4.60 -3.52 -2.96
C ALA A 65 -3.55 -2.42 -2.69
N PHE A 66 -2.73 -2.08 -3.68
CA PHE A 66 -1.82 -0.94 -3.63
C PHE A 66 -2.57 0.39 -3.55
N MET A 67 -3.54 0.62 -4.46
CA MET A 67 -4.35 1.84 -4.46
C MET A 67 -5.10 2.03 -3.14
N PHE A 68 -5.63 0.95 -2.58
CA PHE A 68 -6.35 0.99 -1.32
C PHE A 68 -5.46 1.43 -0.15
N VAL A 69 -4.25 0.86 -0.02
CA VAL A 69 -3.33 1.25 1.06
C VAL A 69 -2.89 2.70 0.91
N GLN A 70 -2.59 3.15 -0.32
CA GLN A 70 -2.22 4.54 -0.60
C GLN A 70 -3.36 5.50 -0.24
N TYR A 71 -4.60 5.14 -0.58
CA TYR A 71 -5.78 5.93 -0.24
C TYR A 71 -5.98 6.01 1.28
N LEU A 72 -5.90 4.89 1.99
CA LEU A 72 -6.05 4.86 3.46
C LEU A 72 -4.99 5.71 4.16
N GLN A 73 -3.73 5.62 3.73
CA GLN A 73 -2.66 6.46 4.28
C GLN A 73 -2.98 7.96 4.10
N GLY A 74 -3.39 8.36 2.89
CA GLY A 74 -3.73 9.75 2.60
C GLY A 74 -4.92 10.26 3.41
N VAL A 75 -5.95 9.44 3.64
CA VAL A 75 -7.11 9.80 4.47
C VAL A 75 -6.70 10.01 5.92
N ILE A 76 -5.87 9.10 6.47
CA ILE A 76 -5.38 9.20 7.84
C ILE A 76 -4.54 10.48 8.00
N GLU A 77 -3.58 10.72 7.13
CA GLU A 77 -2.70 11.91 7.18
C GLU A 77 -3.48 13.22 7.09
N ARG A 78 -4.43 13.32 6.15
CA ARG A 78 -5.28 14.50 6.01
C ARG A 78 -6.18 14.73 7.22
N GLY A 79 -6.71 13.66 7.80
CA GLY A 79 -7.51 13.74 9.03
C GLY A 79 -6.71 14.26 10.22
N ILE A 80 -5.42 13.93 10.29
CA ILE A 80 -4.54 14.45 11.35
C ILE A 80 -4.22 15.93 11.11
N ILE A 81 -3.84 16.28 9.88
CA ILE A 81 -3.50 17.66 9.51
C ILE A 81 -4.67 18.60 9.78
N SER A 82 -5.90 18.21 9.45
CA SER A 82 -7.08 19.04 9.71
C SER A 82 -7.29 19.33 11.21
N THR A 83 -7.00 18.37 12.10
CA THR A 83 -7.06 18.63 13.55
C THR A 83 -5.98 19.60 14.00
N LEU A 84 -4.78 19.53 13.42
CA LEU A 84 -3.69 20.45 13.74
C LEU A 84 -4.00 21.86 13.24
N ASP A 85 -4.59 22.00 12.05
CA ASP A 85 -4.98 23.28 11.48
C ASP A 85 -6.08 23.96 12.31
N VAL A 86 -7.07 23.19 12.80
CA VAL A 86 -8.10 23.69 13.71
C VAL A 86 -7.47 24.20 15.01
N LEU A 87 -6.56 23.43 15.61
CA LEU A 87 -5.86 23.83 16.82
C LEU A 87 -5.01 25.08 16.60
N ALA A 88 -4.28 25.16 15.48
CA ALA A 88 -3.50 26.33 15.11
C ALA A 88 -4.36 27.59 14.96
N GLY A 89 -5.52 27.45 14.30
CA GLY A 89 -6.49 28.54 14.17
C GLY A 89 -7.08 28.99 15.52
N MET A 90 -7.32 28.06 16.46
CA MET A 90 -7.79 28.41 17.80
C MET A 90 -6.72 29.18 18.60
N MET A 91 -5.44 28.82 18.44
CA MET A 91 -4.33 29.50 19.12
C MET A 91 -4.11 30.92 18.58
N SER A 92 -4.24 31.14 17.27
CA SER A 92 -4.06 32.47 16.66
C SER A 92 -5.16 33.47 17.01
N LEU A 93 -6.31 33.02 17.52
CA LEU A 93 -7.40 33.88 17.99
C LEU A 93 -7.25 34.32 19.45
N SER A 94 -6.29 33.74 20.18
CA SER A 94 -6.04 34.03 21.60
C SER A 94 -4.87 34.99 21.85
N LEU A 95 -4.24 35.48 20.77
CA LEU A 95 -3.19 36.50 20.73
C LEU A 95 -3.73 37.76 20.06
#